data_AF-A0AAW3ZR51-F1
#
_entry.id   AF-A0AAW3ZR51-F1
#
_cell.length_a   1.000
_cell.length_b   1.000
_cell.length_c   1.000
_cell.angle_alpha   90.00
_cell.angle_beta   90.00
_cell.angle_gamma   90.00
#
_symmetry.space_group_name_H-M   'P 1'
#
loop_
_entity.id
_entity.type
_entity.pdbx_description
1 polymer ?
#
loop_
_entity_poly.entity_id
_entity_poly.type
_entity_poly.pdbx_seq_one_letter_code
_entity_poly.pdbx_strand_id
1 'polypeptide(L)'
;MASPLWEQIIAAIIERSFDLRITGGGNDIAWGFALVVCGLLYHLAMHGMTQRHEAQSLARQAMANTPQLDHDRALFRRLQDTVSEGALLDLLDHLACNHGARYDRLSKLGDLIHFMEQPDHQFIVPAVRDPAKQLLQALAELDRYVCRNFFPLRHRTPEDGLFLHPELNIDRGGSGIPEEMARYTRFATEFDDLIETARQQYLAFRVAIKHSLAA
;
A
#
# COMPACT_ATOMS: atom_id res chain seq x y z
N MET A 1 -62.49 -3.45 35.53
CA MET A 1 -61.43 -2.51 35.09
C MET A 1 -61.70 -2.20 33.63
N ALA A 2 -61.79 -0.93 33.24
CA ALA A 2 -62.17 -0.56 31.88
C ALA A 2 -61.04 -0.92 30.90
N SER A 3 -61.36 -1.75 29.90
CA SER A 3 -60.44 -2.07 28.82
C SER A 3 -60.01 -0.80 28.08
N PRO A 4 -58.72 -0.62 27.78
CA PRO A 4 -58.24 0.56 27.07
C PRO A 4 -58.90 0.73 25.69
N LEU A 5 -59.24 1.97 25.32
CA LEU A 5 -59.91 2.32 24.06
C LEU A 5 -59.18 1.81 22.80
N TRP A 6 -57.85 1.70 22.86
CA TRP A 6 -57.05 1.18 21.75
C TRP A 6 -57.33 -0.30 21.47
N GLU A 7 -57.69 -1.07 22.50
CA GLU A 7 -57.99 -2.51 22.40
C GLU A 7 -59.28 -2.72 21.59
N GLN A 8 -60.28 -1.85 21.76
CA GLN A 8 -61.54 -1.88 21.01
C GLN A 8 -61.35 -1.50 19.53
N ILE A 9 -60.45 -0.56 19.25
CA ILE A 9 -60.16 -0.12 17.88
C ILE A 9 -59.43 -1.22 17.10
N ILE A 10 -58.43 -1.87 17.72
CA ILE A 10 -57.72 -2.99 17.11
C ILE A 10 -58.66 -4.16 16.85
N ALA A 11 -59.52 -4.51 17.82
CA ALA A 11 -60.52 -5.56 17.66
C ALA A 11 -61.45 -5.29 16.47
N ALA A 12 -61.96 -4.06 16.32
CA ALA A 12 -62.85 -3.68 15.22
C ALA A 12 -62.16 -3.74 13.84
N ILE A 13 -60.88 -3.36 13.75
CA ILE A 13 -60.12 -3.42 12.50
C ILE A 13 -59.84 -4.87 12.09
N ILE A 14 -59.49 -5.73 13.05
CA ILE A 14 -59.23 -7.16 12.81
C ILE A 14 -60.52 -7.88 12.40
N GLU A 15 -61.63 -7.64 13.10
CA GLU A 15 -62.92 -8.28 12.81
C GLU A 15 -63.42 -7.90 11.40
N ARG A 16 -63.23 -6.65 10.98
CA ARG A 16 -63.66 -6.17 9.65
C ARG A 16 -62.79 -6.67 8.49
N SER A 17 -61.51 -6.95 8.75
CA SER A 17 -60.53 -7.26 7.69
C SER A 17 -60.27 -8.76 7.55
N PHE A 18 -60.48 -9.54 8.62
CA PHE A 18 -60.06 -10.95 8.69
C PHE A 18 -61.15 -11.91 9.19
N ASP A 19 -62.37 -11.44 9.50
CA ASP A 19 -63.47 -12.27 10.05
C ASP A 19 -63.05 -13.12 11.27
N LEU A 20 -62.11 -12.58 12.07
CA LEU A 20 -61.57 -13.19 13.27
C LEU A 20 -62.18 -12.50 14.49
N ARG A 21 -63.08 -13.19 15.19
CA ARG A 21 -63.60 -12.77 16.51
C ARG A 21 -62.57 -13.08 17.59
N ILE A 22 -61.93 -12.06 18.14
CA ILE A 22 -61.12 -12.13 19.39
C ILE A 22 -62.10 -12.20 20.58
N THR A 23 -62.93 -13.23 20.60
CA THR A 23 -63.76 -13.56 21.75
C THR A 23 -62.97 -14.56 22.56
N GLY A 24 -62.66 -14.25 23.83
CA GLY A 24 -61.84 -15.01 24.80
C GLY A 24 -62.16 -16.50 24.97
N GLY A 25 -62.09 -17.25 23.88
CA GLY A 25 -62.19 -18.69 23.76
C GLY A 25 -60.78 -19.27 23.63
N GLY A 26 -60.65 -20.56 23.93
CA GLY A 26 -59.36 -21.23 24.16
C GLY A 26 -58.31 -21.20 23.04
N ASN A 27 -58.57 -20.54 21.90
CA ASN A 27 -57.66 -20.47 20.76
C ASN A 27 -56.95 -19.11 20.57
N ASP A 28 -57.25 -18.08 21.36
CA ASP A 28 -56.56 -16.77 21.24
C ASP A 28 -55.05 -16.87 21.57
N ILE A 29 -54.71 -17.75 22.52
CA ILE A 29 -53.31 -18.08 22.86
C ILE A 29 -52.60 -18.73 21.67
N ALA A 30 -53.29 -19.58 20.91
CA ALA A 30 -52.73 -20.24 19.73
C ALA A 30 -52.42 -19.23 18.61
N TRP A 31 -53.30 -18.24 18.39
CA TRP A 31 -53.07 -17.16 17.44
C TRP A 31 -51.92 -16.22 17.86
N GLY A 32 -51.86 -15.85 19.14
CA GLY A 32 -50.73 -15.06 19.67
C GLY A 32 -49.40 -15.79 19.51
N PHE A 33 -49.37 -17.09 19.82
CA PHE A 33 -48.18 -17.93 19.60
C PHE A 33 -47.81 -18.03 18.12
N ALA A 34 -48.77 -18.24 17.23
CA ALA A 34 -48.53 -18.33 15.79
C ALA A 34 -47.91 -17.04 15.22
N LEU A 35 -48.37 -15.87 15.69
CA LEU A 35 -47.81 -14.57 15.30
C LEU A 35 -46.37 -14.40 15.78
N VAL A 36 -46.07 -14.79 17.02
CA VAL A 36 -44.69 -14.75 17.57
C VAL A 36 -43.76 -15.66 16.76
N VAL A 37 -44.20 -16.88 16.44
CA VAL A 37 -43.43 -17.82 15.61
C VAL A 37 -43.22 -17.26 14.20
N CYS A 38 -44.25 -16.67 13.58
CA CYS A 38 -44.10 -16.03 12.26
C CYS A 38 -43.13 -14.85 12.29
N GLY A 39 -43.18 -14.01 13.32
CA GLY A 39 -42.24 -12.90 13.51
C GLY A 39 -40.80 -13.38 13.69
N LEU A 40 -40.58 -14.44 14.47
CA LEU A 40 -39.27 -15.08 14.65
C LEU A 40 -38.75 -15.67 13.34
N LEU A 41 -39.59 -16.39 12.59
CA LEU A 41 -39.23 -16.96 11.29
C LEU A 41 -38.87 -15.87 10.27
N TYR A 42 -39.64 -14.78 10.23
CA TYR A 42 -39.33 -13.63 9.40
C TYR A 42 -37.96 -13.03 9.79
N HIS A 43 -37.70 -12.84 11.08
CA HIS A 43 -36.43 -12.26 11.54
C HIS A 43 -35.23 -13.17 11.25
N LEU A 44 -35.39 -14.49 11.40
CA LEU A 44 -34.39 -15.48 11.01
C LEU A 44 -34.11 -15.47 9.50
N ALA A 45 -35.18 -15.40 8.69
CA ALA A 45 -35.07 -15.33 7.24
C ALA A 45 -34.37 -14.04 6.78
N MET A 46 -34.76 -12.89 7.35
CA MET A 46 -34.14 -11.60 7.03
C MET A 46 -32.67 -11.54 7.44
N HIS A 47 -32.33 -12.03 8.63
CA HIS A 47 -30.95 -12.05 9.11
C HIS A 47 -30.07 -13.03 8.31
N GLY A 48 -30.64 -14.14 7.83
CA GLY A 48 -29.95 -15.05 6.91
C GLY A 48 -29.75 -14.46 5.51
N MET A 49 -30.72 -13.68 5.02
CA MET A 49 -30.61 -12.99 3.74
C MET A 49 -29.54 -11.89 3.76
N THR A 50 -29.49 -11.06 4.82
CA THR A 50 -28.46 -10.02 4.95
C THR A 50 -27.06 -10.61 5.03
N GLN A 51 -26.85 -11.65 5.84
CA GLN A 51 -25.56 -12.33 5.94
C GLN A 51 -25.12 -12.94 4.60
N ARG A 52 -26.05 -13.53 3.83
CA ARG A 52 -25.73 -14.06 2.49
C ARG A 52 -25.38 -12.95 1.51
N HIS A 53 -26.08 -11.81 1.54
CA HIS A 53 -25.76 -10.66 0.70
C HIS A 53 -24.39 -10.07 1.04
N GLU A 54 -24.06 -9.93 2.31
CA GLU A 54 -22.74 -9.49 2.76
C GLU A 54 -21.65 -10.46 2.30
N ALA A 55 -21.81 -11.77 2.57
CA ALA A 55 -20.87 -12.80 2.13
C ALA A 55 -20.68 -12.82 0.60
N GLN A 56 -21.76 -12.66 -0.18
CA GLN A 56 -21.68 -12.59 -1.64
C GLN A 56 -20.99 -11.30 -2.13
N SER A 57 -21.22 -10.17 -1.46
CA SER A 57 -20.57 -8.91 -1.81
C SER A 57 -19.06 -8.99 -1.57
N LEU A 58 -18.63 -9.57 -0.45
CA LEU A 58 -17.23 -9.84 -0.12
C LEU A 58 -16.59 -10.82 -1.12
N ALA A 59 -17.28 -11.91 -1.46
CA ALA A 59 -16.80 -12.88 -2.45
C ALA A 59 -16.63 -12.23 -3.84
N ARG A 60 -17.60 -11.40 -4.27
CA ARG A 60 -17.51 -10.65 -5.53
C ARG A 60 -16.36 -9.65 -5.52
N GLN A 61 -16.14 -8.93 -4.43
CA GLN A 61 -15.00 -8.02 -4.29
C GLN A 61 -13.66 -8.78 -4.32
N ALA A 62 -13.56 -9.91 -3.63
CA ALA A 62 -12.37 -10.75 -3.65
C ALA A 62 -12.05 -11.27 -5.07
N MET A 63 -13.08 -11.73 -5.80
CA MET A 63 -12.91 -12.16 -7.20
C MET A 63 -12.55 -10.99 -8.12
N ALA A 64 -13.13 -9.81 -7.92
CA ALA A 64 -12.81 -8.61 -8.71
C ALA A 64 -11.37 -8.11 -8.49
N ASN A 65 -10.82 -8.32 -7.28
CA ASN A 65 -9.44 -7.91 -6.96
C ASN A 65 -8.39 -8.93 -7.42
N THR A 66 -8.78 -10.16 -7.76
CA THR A 66 -7.83 -11.22 -8.15
C THR A 66 -6.97 -10.83 -9.36
N PRO A 67 -7.52 -10.29 -10.47
CA PRO A 67 -6.71 -9.84 -11.61
C PRO A 67 -5.72 -8.72 -11.27
N GLN A 68 -6.09 -7.81 -10.36
CA GLN A 68 -5.21 -6.72 -9.93
C GLN A 68 -4.04 -7.26 -9.12
N LEU A 69 -4.31 -8.20 -8.21
CA LEU A 69 -3.27 -8.87 -7.42
C LEU A 69 -2.32 -9.68 -8.30
N ASP A 70 -2.85 -10.37 -9.31
CA ASP A 70 -2.02 -11.16 -10.23
C ASP A 70 -1.16 -10.26 -11.13
N HIS A 71 -1.69 -9.13 -11.58
CA HIS A 71 -0.92 -8.09 -12.27
C HIS A 71 0.22 -7.58 -11.39
N ASP A 72 -0.09 -7.10 -10.18
CA ASP A 72 0.91 -6.52 -9.27
C ASP A 72 1.98 -7.55 -8.85
N ARG A 73 1.62 -8.83 -8.67
CA ARG A 73 2.58 -9.92 -8.42
C ARG A 73 3.50 -10.15 -9.61
N ALA A 74 2.96 -10.18 -10.83
CA ALA A 74 3.76 -10.36 -12.04
C ALA A 74 4.71 -9.17 -12.23
N LEU A 75 4.23 -7.95 -11.99
CA LEU A 75 5.01 -6.74 -12.03
C LEU A 75 6.14 -6.75 -10.99
N PHE A 76 5.84 -7.15 -9.75
CA PHE A 76 6.85 -7.27 -8.69
C PHE A 76 7.95 -8.28 -9.04
N ARG A 77 7.61 -9.42 -9.67
CA ARG A 77 8.63 -10.38 -10.15
C ARG A 77 9.54 -9.76 -11.21
N ARG A 78 8.97 -9.06 -12.20
CA ARG A 78 9.74 -8.34 -13.24
C ARG A 78 10.65 -7.26 -12.65
N LEU A 79 10.18 -6.57 -11.61
CA LEU A 79 10.99 -5.61 -10.86
C LEU A 79 12.22 -6.29 -10.23
N GLN A 80 12.02 -7.44 -9.58
CA GLN A 80 13.11 -8.22 -8.97
C GLN A 80 14.11 -8.76 -10.00
N ASP A 81 13.66 -9.04 -11.23
CA ASP A 81 14.53 -9.45 -12.33
C ASP A 81 15.37 -8.27 -12.86
N THR A 82 14.87 -7.04 -12.75
CA THR A 82 15.56 -5.82 -13.18
C THR A 82 16.69 -5.47 -12.19
N VAL A 83 16.35 -5.36 -10.91
CA VAL A 83 17.31 -5.15 -9.82
C VAL A 83 16.88 -6.00 -8.63
N SER A 84 17.74 -6.91 -8.20
CA SER A 84 17.48 -7.72 -7.01
C SER A 84 17.53 -6.86 -5.74
N GLU A 85 16.77 -7.27 -4.73
CA GLU A 85 16.73 -6.61 -3.42
C GLU A 85 18.13 -6.43 -2.81
N GLY A 86 18.94 -7.50 -2.83
CA GLY A 86 20.32 -7.44 -2.36
C GLY A 86 21.17 -6.46 -3.18
N ALA A 87 21.03 -6.44 -4.50
CA ALA A 87 21.82 -5.54 -5.33
C ALA A 87 21.51 -4.05 -5.08
N LEU A 88 20.24 -3.70 -4.84
CA LEU A 88 19.86 -2.33 -4.49
C LEU A 88 20.40 -1.93 -3.12
N LEU A 89 20.20 -2.78 -2.11
CA LEU A 89 20.68 -2.49 -0.74
C LEU A 89 22.21 -2.40 -0.70
N ASP A 90 22.91 -3.31 -1.37
CA ASP A 90 24.37 -3.27 -1.49
C ASP A 90 24.85 -2.00 -2.19
N LEU A 91 24.11 -1.51 -3.20
CA LEU A 91 24.43 -0.24 -3.86
C LEU A 91 24.27 0.93 -2.88
N LEU A 92 23.16 1.01 -2.16
CA LEU A 92 22.91 2.08 -1.18
C LEU A 92 23.95 2.05 -0.05
N ASP A 93 24.29 0.88 0.47
CA ASP A 93 25.34 0.70 1.48
C ASP A 93 26.70 1.12 0.93
N HIS A 94 27.03 0.73 -0.30
CA HIS A 94 28.28 1.11 -0.94
C HIS A 94 28.38 2.63 -1.13
N LEU A 95 27.30 3.27 -1.56
CA LEU A 95 27.22 4.72 -1.71
C LEU A 95 27.37 5.44 -0.37
N ALA A 96 26.72 4.95 0.70
CA ALA A 96 26.85 5.52 2.04
C ALA A 96 28.28 5.41 2.58
N CYS A 97 28.93 4.26 2.42
CA CYS A 97 30.28 4.06 2.94
C CYS A 97 31.35 4.78 2.11
N ASN A 98 31.18 4.83 0.78
CA ASN A 98 32.23 5.28 -0.12
C ASN A 98 31.93 6.62 -0.80
N HIS A 99 30.74 7.21 -0.72
CA HIS A 99 30.37 8.43 -1.48
C HIS A 99 30.84 8.36 -2.95
N GLY A 100 30.68 7.19 -3.56
CA GLY A 100 31.27 6.87 -4.84
C GLY A 100 30.84 5.50 -5.33
N ALA A 101 30.72 5.37 -6.65
CA ALA A 101 30.37 4.11 -7.30
C ALA A 101 30.84 4.10 -8.75
N ARG A 102 30.97 2.91 -9.32
CA ARG A 102 31.25 2.74 -10.75
C ARG A 102 29.99 3.04 -11.58
N TYR A 103 30.20 3.51 -12.82
CA TYR A 103 29.11 3.90 -13.71
C TYR A 103 28.13 2.75 -13.99
N ASP A 104 28.62 1.53 -14.15
CA ASP A 104 27.81 0.31 -14.36
C ASP A 104 26.92 -0.04 -13.16
N ARG A 105 27.30 0.38 -11.95
CA ARG A 105 26.46 0.24 -10.75
C ARG A 105 25.42 1.35 -10.66
N LEU A 106 25.81 2.58 -10.98
CA LEU A 106 24.90 3.72 -11.02
C LEU A 106 23.84 3.58 -12.13
N SER A 107 24.20 3.02 -13.29
CA SER A 107 23.25 2.80 -14.38
C SER A 107 22.10 1.88 -13.98
N LYS A 108 22.34 0.90 -13.10
CA LYS A 108 21.28 0.01 -12.58
C LYS A 108 20.23 0.75 -11.76
N LEU A 109 20.61 1.83 -11.06
CA LEU A 109 19.65 2.71 -10.39
C LEU A 109 18.76 3.41 -11.43
N GLY A 110 19.37 3.93 -12.49
CA GLY A 110 18.65 4.50 -13.63
C GLY A 110 17.71 3.51 -14.32
N ASP A 111 18.15 2.26 -14.54
CA ASP A 111 17.34 1.20 -15.12
C ASP A 111 16.11 0.88 -14.25
N LEU A 112 16.29 0.81 -12.94
CA LEU A 112 15.21 0.60 -11.97
C LEU A 112 14.19 1.76 -12.00
N ILE A 113 14.67 3.00 -11.96
CA ILE A 113 13.82 4.21 -12.03
C ILE A 113 13.04 4.19 -13.34
N HIS A 114 13.72 4.00 -14.47
CA HIS A 114 13.09 3.96 -15.78
C HIS A 114 12.02 2.86 -15.86
N PHE A 115 12.31 1.67 -15.32
CA PHE A 115 11.33 0.58 -15.24
C PHE A 115 10.08 1.00 -14.46
N MET A 116 10.24 1.61 -13.29
CA MET A 116 9.12 2.00 -12.42
C MET A 116 8.33 3.22 -12.94
N GLU A 117 8.91 4.04 -13.80
CA GLU A 117 8.22 5.19 -14.44
C GLU A 117 7.28 4.77 -15.57
N GLN A 118 7.44 3.57 -16.14
CA GLN A 118 6.63 3.17 -17.29
C GLN A 118 5.14 3.08 -16.91
N PRO A 119 4.22 3.61 -17.72
CA PRO A 119 2.78 3.62 -17.40
C PRO A 119 2.18 2.23 -17.20
N ASP A 120 2.68 1.22 -17.90
CA ASP A 120 2.29 -0.19 -17.80
C ASP A 120 2.94 -0.91 -16.60
N HIS A 121 3.85 -0.25 -15.90
CA HIS A 121 4.53 -0.73 -14.69
C HIS A 121 4.04 -0.04 -13.42
N GLN A 122 2.84 0.53 -13.46
CA GLN A 122 2.20 1.11 -12.28
C GLN A 122 1.41 0.03 -11.53
N PHE A 123 1.72 -0.15 -10.24
CA PHE A 123 0.93 -1.00 -9.37
C PHE A 123 -0.53 -0.50 -9.30
N ILE A 124 -1.47 -1.43 -9.30
CA ILE A 124 -2.91 -1.14 -9.29
C ILE A 124 -3.42 -1.05 -7.86
N VAL A 125 -2.99 -1.97 -6.98
CA VAL A 125 -3.46 -2.04 -5.60
C VAL A 125 -2.94 -0.82 -4.83
N PRO A 126 -3.81 0.06 -4.31
CA PRO A 126 -3.38 1.31 -3.66
C PRO A 126 -2.36 1.10 -2.54
N ALA A 127 -2.55 0.05 -1.74
CA ALA A 127 -1.66 -0.31 -0.63
C ALA A 127 -0.20 -0.56 -1.05
N VAL A 128 0.03 -0.99 -2.30
CA VAL A 128 1.37 -1.21 -2.87
C VAL A 128 1.79 -0.02 -3.73
N ARG A 129 0.87 0.53 -4.52
CA ARG A 129 1.09 1.63 -5.44
C ARG A 129 1.64 2.87 -4.76
N ASP A 130 1.05 3.26 -3.64
CA ASP A 130 1.41 4.51 -3.00
C ASP A 130 2.84 4.44 -2.41
N PRO A 131 3.24 3.37 -1.68
CA PRO A 131 4.64 3.13 -1.31
C PRO A 131 5.59 2.99 -2.51
N ALA A 132 5.17 2.33 -3.60
CA ALA A 132 6.00 2.20 -4.80
C ALA A 132 6.31 3.58 -5.44
N LYS A 133 5.34 4.50 -5.45
CA LYS A 133 5.55 5.87 -5.92
C LYS A 133 6.48 6.66 -5.02
N GLN A 134 6.37 6.50 -3.70
CA GLN A 134 7.28 7.14 -2.74
C GLN A 134 8.72 6.65 -2.91
N LEU A 135 8.90 5.33 -3.11
CA LEU A 135 10.20 4.75 -3.44
C LEU A 135 10.75 5.33 -4.75
N LEU A 136 9.96 5.33 -5.83
CA LEU A 136 10.37 5.90 -7.12
C LEU A 136 10.83 7.35 -6.97
N GLN A 137 10.06 8.17 -6.25
CA GLN A 137 10.43 9.57 -6.01
C GLN A 137 11.77 9.68 -5.27
N ALA A 138 11.96 8.91 -4.19
CA ALA A 138 13.19 8.94 -3.41
C ALA A 138 14.42 8.49 -4.24
N LEU A 139 14.27 7.44 -5.05
CA LEU A 139 15.34 6.98 -5.95
C LEU A 139 15.65 8.01 -7.04
N ALA A 140 14.64 8.65 -7.62
CA ALA A 140 14.82 9.68 -8.63
C ALA A 140 15.47 10.96 -8.07
N GLU A 141 15.19 11.32 -6.81
CA GLU A 141 15.86 12.41 -6.12
C GLU A 141 17.34 12.08 -5.84
N LEU A 142 17.62 10.86 -5.37
CA LEU A 142 18.98 10.36 -5.19
C LEU A 142 19.77 10.34 -6.50
N ASP A 143 19.20 9.78 -7.58
CA ASP A 143 19.83 9.73 -8.90
C ASP A 143 20.16 11.13 -9.43
N ARG A 144 19.20 12.06 -9.34
CA ARG A 144 19.41 13.46 -9.72
C ARG A 144 20.53 14.12 -8.92
N TYR A 145 20.65 13.78 -7.64
CA TYR A 145 21.75 14.28 -6.81
C TYR A 145 23.09 13.72 -7.27
N VAL A 146 23.18 12.41 -7.54
CA VAL A 146 24.37 11.77 -8.09
C VAL A 146 24.77 12.43 -9.41
N CYS A 147 23.85 12.59 -10.36
CA CYS A 147 24.14 13.21 -11.65
C CYS A 147 24.70 14.64 -11.55
N ARG A 148 24.39 15.37 -10.48
CA ARG A 148 24.81 16.77 -10.31
C ARG A 148 26.10 16.93 -9.51
N ASN A 149 26.34 16.05 -8.54
CA ASN A 149 27.39 16.22 -7.54
C ASN A 149 28.50 15.16 -7.62
N PHE A 150 28.35 14.16 -8.50
CA PHE A 150 29.36 13.12 -8.68
C PHE A 150 30.20 13.38 -9.92
N PHE A 151 31.52 13.31 -9.75
CA PHE A 151 32.51 13.62 -10.78
C PHE A 151 33.61 12.54 -10.83
N PRO A 152 34.26 12.35 -11.99
CA PRO A 152 35.43 11.49 -12.08
C PRO A 152 36.63 12.11 -11.35
N LEU A 153 37.59 11.28 -10.93
CA LEU A 153 38.86 11.77 -10.40
C LEU A 153 39.66 12.45 -11.53
N ARG A 154 40.36 13.55 -11.22
CA ARG A 154 41.07 14.41 -12.20
C ARG A 154 42.06 13.71 -13.14
N HIS A 155 42.55 12.53 -12.79
CA HIS A 155 43.54 11.78 -13.57
C HIS A 155 43.07 10.38 -13.97
N ARG A 156 41.76 10.15 -13.95
CA ARG A 156 41.15 8.85 -14.21
C ARG A 156 40.06 8.94 -15.27
N THR A 157 39.79 7.81 -15.89
CA THR A 157 38.69 7.69 -16.83
C THR A 157 37.37 7.57 -16.09
N PRO A 158 36.22 7.91 -16.70
CA PRO A 158 34.91 7.65 -16.10
C PRO A 158 34.66 6.18 -15.74
N GLU A 159 35.40 5.26 -16.37
CA GLU A 159 35.34 3.81 -16.09
C GLU A 159 35.85 3.46 -14.68
N ASP A 160 36.66 4.34 -14.08
CA ASP A 160 37.16 4.24 -12.71
C ASP A 160 36.12 4.59 -11.64
N GLY A 161 34.96 5.13 -12.07
CA GLY A 161 33.85 5.49 -11.22
C GLY A 161 33.70 6.99 -10.97
N LEU A 162 32.58 7.34 -10.37
CA LEU A 162 32.20 8.70 -10.01
C LEU A 162 32.17 8.83 -8.49
N PHE A 163 32.59 9.97 -8.00
CA PHE A 163 32.71 10.25 -6.57
C PHE A 163 32.07 11.59 -6.25
N LEU A 164 31.50 11.72 -5.06
CA LEU A 164 31.00 12.98 -4.55
C LEU A 164 32.15 13.98 -4.44
N HIS A 165 32.08 15.09 -5.19
CA HIS A 165 33.02 16.23 -5.12
C HIS A 165 34.48 15.84 -4.75
N PRO A 166 35.18 15.05 -5.58
CA PRO A 166 36.50 14.53 -5.25
C PRO A 166 37.54 15.65 -5.02
N GLU A 167 37.36 16.81 -5.64
CA GLU A 167 38.18 18.01 -5.46
C GLU A 167 38.04 18.64 -4.07
N LEU A 168 37.01 18.27 -3.30
CA LEU A 168 36.81 18.76 -1.92
C LEU A 168 37.18 17.70 -0.87
N ASN A 169 37.40 16.45 -1.28
CA ASN A 169 37.69 15.33 -0.39
C ASN A 169 39.21 15.07 -0.32
N ILE A 170 39.79 15.18 0.87
CA ILE A 170 41.23 14.99 1.10
C ILE A 170 41.76 13.62 0.65
N ASP A 171 40.95 12.57 0.73
CA ASP A 171 41.33 11.21 0.33
C ASP A 171 41.25 11.00 -1.19
N ARG A 172 40.67 11.96 -1.94
CA ARG A 172 40.35 11.82 -3.37
C ARG A 172 40.87 12.94 -4.27
N GLY A 173 41.71 13.81 -3.72
CA GLY A 173 42.39 14.87 -4.48
C GLY A 173 42.04 16.29 -4.06
N GLY A 174 41.25 16.46 -3.00
CA GLY A 174 41.05 17.73 -2.32
C GLY A 174 42.25 18.16 -1.48
N SER A 175 42.28 19.44 -1.13
CA SER A 175 43.45 20.04 -0.45
C SER A 175 43.50 19.75 1.06
N GLY A 176 42.39 19.33 1.65
CA GLY A 176 42.23 19.19 3.11
C GLY A 176 42.07 20.52 3.85
N ILE A 177 41.96 21.65 3.15
CA ILE A 177 41.72 22.96 3.76
C ILE A 177 40.37 22.94 4.50
N PRO A 178 40.28 23.47 5.73
CA PRO A 178 39.07 23.39 6.55
C PRO A 178 37.78 23.87 5.86
N GLU A 179 37.87 24.91 5.03
CA GLU A 179 36.72 25.45 4.29
C GLU A 179 36.20 24.47 3.22
N GLU A 180 37.09 23.82 2.47
CA GLU A 180 36.71 22.82 1.47
C GLU A 180 36.13 21.58 2.12
N MET A 181 36.73 21.13 3.22
CA MET A 181 36.23 20.00 4.01
C MET A 181 34.84 20.31 4.58
N ALA A 182 34.60 21.53 5.07
CA ALA A 182 33.27 21.93 5.55
C ALA A 182 32.22 21.93 4.41
N ARG A 183 32.60 22.35 3.20
CA ARG A 183 31.73 22.26 2.02
C ARG A 183 31.45 20.82 1.64
N TYR A 184 32.46 19.96 1.62
CA TYR A 184 32.31 18.53 1.37
C TYR A 184 31.35 17.89 2.38
N THR A 185 31.53 18.16 3.68
CA THR A 185 30.65 17.63 4.73
C THR A 185 29.19 18.00 4.49
N ARG A 186 28.89 19.21 4.02
CA ARG A 186 27.52 19.60 3.68
C ARG A 186 26.93 18.74 2.56
N PHE A 187 27.68 18.51 1.49
CA PHE A 187 27.24 17.63 0.41
C PHE A 187 27.09 16.18 0.87
N ALA A 188 28.04 15.69 1.68
CA ALA A 188 28.00 14.35 2.25
C ALA A 188 26.75 14.14 3.11
N THR A 189 26.45 15.07 4.02
CA THR A 189 25.25 14.97 4.87
C THR A 189 23.96 14.97 4.05
N GLU A 190 23.82 15.86 3.06
CA GLU A 190 22.64 15.87 2.18
C GLU A 190 22.52 14.56 1.38
N PHE A 191 23.65 14.01 0.94
CA PHE A 191 23.68 12.75 0.22
C PHE A 191 23.29 11.56 1.12
N ASP A 192 23.79 11.50 2.35
CA ASP A 192 23.46 10.47 3.32
C ASP A 192 21.96 10.50 3.68
N ASP A 193 21.38 11.69 3.84
CA ASP A 193 19.94 11.87 4.08
C ASP A 193 19.09 11.32 2.91
N LEU A 194 19.53 11.52 1.66
CA LEU A 194 18.87 10.97 0.47
C LEU A 194 18.98 9.45 0.41
N ILE A 195 20.14 8.87 0.73
CA ILE A 195 20.34 7.42 0.79
C ILE A 195 19.42 6.80 1.84
N GLU A 196 19.38 7.39 3.04
CA GLU A 196 18.56 6.89 4.13
C GLU A 196 17.06 7.01 3.80
N THR A 197 16.65 8.11 3.17
CA THR A 197 15.28 8.26 2.67
C THR A 197 14.94 7.15 1.66
N ALA A 198 15.80 6.91 0.67
CA ALA A 198 15.60 5.85 -0.32
C ALA A 198 15.51 4.46 0.33
N ARG A 199 16.36 4.18 1.32
CA ARG A 199 16.33 2.93 2.10
C ARG A 199 15.00 2.77 2.84
N GLN A 200 14.55 3.80 3.55
CA GLN A 200 13.30 3.75 4.31
C GLN A 200 12.09 3.54 3.39
N GLN A 201 12.02 4.25 2.26
CA GLN A 201 10.95 4.06 1.28
C GLN A 201 10.99 2.66 0.66
N TYR A 202 12.18 2.10 0.43
CA TYR A 202 12.31 0.73 -0.04
C TYR A 202 11.76 -0.28 0.96
N LEU A 203 12.10 -0.14 2.24
CA LEU A 203 11.57 -1.00 3.30
C LEU A 203 10.05 -0.89 3.42
N ALA A 204 9.50 0.32 3.38
CA ALA A 204 8.05 0.55 3.40
C ALA A 204 7.35 -0.14 2.22
N PHE A 205 7.91 -0.01 1.01
CA PHE A 205 7.43 -0.71 -0.17
C PHE A 205 7.48 -2.24 -0.01
N ARG A 206 8.59 -2.79 0.52
CA ARG A 206 8.70 -4.24 0.76
C ARG A 206 7.69 -4.75 1.78
N VAL A 207 7.46 -4.01 2.86
CA VAL A 207 6.41 -4.32 3.84
C VAL A 207 5.03 -4.33 3.17
N ALA A 208 4.73 -3.34 2.33
CA ALA A 208 3.48 -3.26 1.59
C ALA A 208 3.28 -4.45 0.63
N ILE A 209 4.31 -4.86 -0.11
CA ILE A 209 4.30 -6.05 -0.97
C ILE A 209 3.98 -7.30 -0.15
N LYS A 210 4.68 -7.50 0.96
CA LYS A 210 4.51 -8.68 1.83
C LYS A 210 3.09 -8.77 2.38
N HIS A 211 2.51 -7.65 2.82
CA HIS A 211 1.16 -7.63 3.37
C HIS A 211 0.07 -7.74 2.30
N SER A 212 0.24 -7.10 1.16
CA SER A 212 -0.85 -6.94 0.17
C SER A 212 -0.85 -8.01 -0.90
N LEU A 213 0.32 -8.51 -1.30
CA LEU A 213 0.44 -9.45 -2.41
C LEU A 213 0.66 -10.90 -1.95
N ALA A 214 0.97 -11.13 -0.67
CA ALA A 214 1.34 -12.45 -0.14
C ALA A 214 2.35 -13.16 -1.05
N ALA A 215 3.40 -12.43 -1.44
CA ALA A 215 4.55 -12.95 -2.15
C ALA A 215 5.65 -13.33 -1.15
#